data_AF-A0AAD9N7K6-F1
#
_entry.id   AF-A0AAD9N7K6-F1
#
_cell.length_a   1.000
_cell.length_b   1.000
_cell.length_c   1.000
_cell.angle_alpha   90.00
_cell.angle_beta   90.00
_cell.angle_gamma   90.00
#
_symmetry.space_group_name_H-M   'P 1'
#
loop_
_entity.id
_entity.type
_entity.pdbx_description
1 polymer ?
#
loop_
_entity_poly.entity_id
_entity_poly.type
_entity_poly.pdbx_seq_one_letter_code
_entity_poly.pdbx_strand_id
1 'polypeptide(L)'
;MKKAKAPSIYNSRDYNIKACFKPRIILKCLNTGLDVLLVDLDIVFLKNPLSYFQYCQDCDLITQYDSAGKQINSGFFLLGNVFFTQGHRIFIGDKPCNEYVLVHNNYIVSLEAKIYRFKEYGLWVVDEHCYYSDSDRKYIIYDNPIQFNHNETYKGFDTKKMELVSLKAAFVIGRILNRTVILPKFHCQGANGYKPLTGQVYTSVRKFESYLPVLTTYREHVFLKHPLVPKMIKESKPEPFLIYDPL
;
A
#
# COMPACT_ATOMS: atom_id res chain seq x y z
N MET A 1 -0.97 -27.21 -15.16
CA MET A 1 -0.47 -25.86 -14.77
C MET A 1 0.97 -25.73 -15.21
N LYS A 2 1.34 -24.70 -15.99
CA LYS A 2 2.76 -24.44 -16.30
C LYS A 2 3.45 -24.00 -15.01
N LYS A 3 4.57 -24.64 -14.64
CA LYS A 3 5.41 -24.19 -13.52
C LYS A 3 5.75 -22.72 -13.71
N ALA A 4 5.50 -21.89 -12.70
CA ALA A 4 5.93 -20.50 -12.71
C ALA A 4 7.45 -20.46 -12.93
N LYS A 5 7.90 -19.66 -13.89
CA LYS A 5 9.32 -19.44 -14.13
C LYS A 5 9.92 -18.76 -12.89
N ALA A 6 11.09 -19.21 -12.45
CA ALA A 6 11.77 -18.58 -11.33
C ALA A 6 12.00 -17.08 -11.63
N PRO A 7 11.83 -16.18 -10.65
CA PRO A 7 12.10 -14.76 -10.82
C PRO A 7 13.59 -14.56 -11.15
N SER A 8 13.89 -13.62 -12.05
CA SER A 8 15.27 -13.23 -12.31
C SER A 8 15.79 -12.34 -11.19
N ILE A 9 16.99 -12.63 -10.69
CA ILE A 9 17.65 -11.82 -9.67
C ILE A 9 18.10 -10.50 -10.31
N TYR A 10 17.91 -9.38 -9.59
CA TYR A 10 18.36 -8.06 -10.05
C TYR A 10 19.85 -8.08 -10.43
N ASN A 11 20.18 -7.43 -11.55
CA ASN A 11 21.54 -7.37 -12.11
C ASN A 11 22.17 -8.74 -12.50
N SER A 12 21.39 -9.83 -12.51
CA SER A 12 21.83 -11.10 -13.09
C SER A 12 21.91 -11.02 -14.62
N ARG A 13 22.63 -11.96 -15.25
CA ARG A 13 22.69 -12.07 -16.72
C ARG A 13 21.30 -12.17 -17.35
N ASP A 14 20.43 -13.00 -16.81
CA ASP A 14 19.06 -13.18 -17.31
C ASP A 14 18.22 -11.90 -17.17
N TYR A 15 18.40 -11.17 -16.06
CA TYR A 15 17.76 -9.87 -15.86
C TYR A 15 18.24 -8.85 -16.90
N ASN A 16 19.56 -8.74 -17.11
CA ASN A 16 20.15 -7.81 -18.06
C ASN A 16 19.73 -8.15 -19.51
N ILE A 17 19.66 -9.44 -19.87
CA ILE A 17 19.14 -9.87 -21.18
C ILE A 17 17.69 -9.42 -21.38
N LYS A 18 16.83 -9.57 -20.35
CA LYS A 18 15.43 -9.10 -20.41
C LYS A 18 15.35 -7.58 -20.53
N ALA A 19 16.17 -6.84 -19.79
CA ALA A 19 16.24 -5.39 -19.88
C ALA A 19 16.64 -4.93 -21.29
N CYS A 20 17.62 -5.59 -21.92
CA CYS A 20 18.03 -5.34 -23.31
C CYS A 20 16.94 -5.66 -24.35
N PHE A 21 15.86 -6.36 -23.98
CA PHE A 21 14.75 -6.61 -24.89
C PHE A 21 13.82 -5.40 -25.01
N LYS A 22 13.75 -4.53 -23.99
CA LYS A 22 12.89 -3.33 -24.01
C LYS A 22 13.19 -2.41 -25.22
N PRO A 23 14.46 -2.02 -25.51
CA PRO A 23 14.76 -1.21 -26.70
C PRO A 23 14.40 -1.87 -28.03
N ARG A 24 14.47 -3.21 -28.13
CA ARG A 24 14.08 -3.93 -29.36
C ARG A 24 12.59 -3.84 -29.64
N ILE A 25 11.76 -3.91 -28.59
CA ILE A 25 10.32 -3.71 -28.73
C ILE A 25 10.03 -2.28 -29.17
N ILE A 26 10.67 -1.29 -28.52
CA ILE A 26 10.51 0.13 -28.88
C ILE A 26 10.81 0.34 -30.36
N LEU A 27 11.97 -0.12 -30.84
CA LEU A 27 12.38 0.05 -32.24
C LEU A 27 11.38 -0.58 -33.21
N LYS A 28 10.85 -1.76 -32.89
CA LYS A 28 9.85 -2.43 -33.73
C LYS A 28 8.56 -1.63 -33.85
N CYS A 29 8.10 -1.01 -32.76
CA CYS A 29 6.92 -0.15 -32.77
C CYS A 29 7.19 1.16 -33.53
N LEU A 30 8.34 1.79 -33.31
CA LEU A 30 8.73 3.01 -34.04
C LEU A 30 8.80 2.77 -35.56
N ASN A 31 9.33 1.62 -36.01
CA ASN A 31 9.38 1.26 -37.43
C ASN A 31 8.00 1.05 -38.09
N THR A 32 6.92 1.00 -37.30
CA THR A 32 5.54 0.99 -37.84
C THR A 32 4.91 2.38 -37.94
N GLY A 33 5.64 3.43 -37.57
CA GLY A 33 5.14 4.81 -37.53
C GLY A 33 4.31 5.15 -36.30
N LEU A 34 4.43 4.38 -35.22
CA LEU A 34 3.72 4.63 -33.96
C LEU A 34 4.61 5.37 -32.95
N ASP A 35 4.01 6.29 -32.21
CA ASP A 35 4.61 6.85 -30.99
C ASP A 35 4.62 5.81 -29.87
N VAL A 36 5.73 5.74 -29.12
CA VAL A 36 5.94 4.70 -28.11
C VAL A 36 6.08 5.33 -26.73
N LEU A 37 5.12 5.05 -25.85
CA LEU A 37 5.25 5.25 -24.41
C LEU A 37 5.64 3.92 -23.75
N LEU A 38 6.88 3.81 -23.29
CA LEU A 38 7.34 2.66 -22.50
C LEU A 38 7.24 2.96 -21.00
N VAL A 39 6.54 2.11 -20.25
CA VAL A 39 6.46 2.16 -18.79
C VAL A 39 6.68 0.80 -18.16
N ASP A 40 7.13 0.78 -16.90
CA ASP A 40 7.19 -0.44 -16.11
C ASP A 40 5.78 -0.93 -15.74
N LEU A 41 5.65 -2.24 -15.52
CA LEU A 41 4.36 -2.89 -15.25
C LEU A 41 3.74 -2.49 -13.89
N ASP A 42 4.56 -1.98 -12.97
CA ASP A 42 4.12 -1.54 -11.64
C ASP A 42 4.07 -0.01 -11.51
N ILE A 43 3.84 0.66 -12.64
CA ILE A 43 3.45 2.06 -12.72
C ILE A 43 1.93 2.18 -12.57
N VAL A 44 1.48 3.15 -11.77
CA VAL A 44 0.07 3.51 -11.63
C VAL A 44 -0.11 4.93 -12.14
N PHE A 45 -0.98 5.11 -13.14
CA PHE A 45 -1.39 6.43 -13.61
C PHE A 45 -2.56 6.96 -12.77
N LEU A 46 -2.36 8.10 -12.14
CA LEU A 46 -3.39 8.82 -11.37
C LEU A 46 -4.14 9.83 -12.25
N LYS A 47 -3.49 10.29 -13.32
CA LYS A 47 -4.03 11.22 -14.33
C LYS A 47 -3.58 10.79 -15.71
N ASN A 48 -4.21 11.35 -16.75
CA ASN A 48 -3.73 11.19 -18.12
C ASN A 48 -2.29 11.76 -18.24
N PRO A 49 -1.28 10.95 -18.57
CA PRO A 49 0.10 11.41 -18.67
C PRO A 49 0.40 12.19 -19.96
N LEU A 50 -0.45 12.11 -20.99
CA LEU A 50 -0.13 12.67 -22.31
C LEU A 50 -0.03 14.21 -22.32
N SER A 51 -0.87 14.90 -21.55
CA SER A 51 -0.83 16.37 -21.43
C SER A 51 0.49 16.89 -20.88
N TYR A 52 1.25 16.02 -20.23
CA TYR A 52 2.49 16.34 -19.57
C TYR A 52 3.71 16.15 -20.50
N PHE A 53 3.59 15.38 -21.59
CA PHE A 53 4.66 15.20 -22.56
C PHE A 53 4.93 16.42 -23.46
N GLN A 54 4.14 17.48 -23.32
CA GLN A 54 4.27 18.72 -24.08
C GLN A 54 5.47 19.59 -23.68
N TYR A 55 6.23 19.21 -22.64
CA TYR A 55 7.35 20.00 -22.15
C TYR A 55 8.50 20.13 -23.16
N CYS A 56 8.69 19.14 -24.04
CA CYS A 56 9.64 19.23 -25.13
C CYS A 56 8.93 18.99 -26.47
N GLN A 57 8.75 20.06 -27.24
CA GLN A 57 8.06 20.01 -28.53
C GLN A 57 8.95 19.48 -29.66
N ASP A 58 10.28 19.61 -29.52
CA ASP A 58 11.27 19.26 -30.54
C ASP A 58 12.12 18.04 -30.17
N CYS A 59 11.69 17.23 -29.19
CA CYS A 59 12.43 16.03 -28.77
C CYS A 59 11.94 14.78 -29.50
N ASP A 60 12.87 14.04 -30.12
CA ASP A 60 12.59 12.70 -30.67
C ASP A 60 12.50 11.61 -29.58
N LEU A 61 13.12 11.84 -28.42
CA LEU A 61 13.17 10.89 -27.32
C LEU A 61 13.12 11.60 -25.97
N ILE A 62 12.20 11.18 -25.12
CA ILE A 62 12.09 11.63 -23.73
C ILE A 62 12.38 10.44 -22.81
N THR A 63 13.40 10.56 -21.95
CA THR A 63 13.75 9.55 -20.96
C THR A 63 13.62 10.08 -19.54
N GLN A 64 13.25 9.22 -18.60
CA GLN A 64 13.18 9.54 -17.18
C GLN A 64 14.35 8.92 -16.41
N TYR A 65 14.76 9.54 -15.30
CA TYR A 65 15.88 9.09 -14.47
C TYR A 65 15.56 9.17 -12.98
N ASP A 66 15.62 8.03 -12.30
CA ASP A 66 15.35 7.90 -10.86
C ASP A 66 16.50 8.48 -10.02
N SER A 67 16.50 9.79 -9.79
CA SER A 67 17.41 10.45 -8.84
C SER A 67 16.67 11.04 -7.64
N ALA A 68 16.93 10.50 -6.45
CA ALA A 68 16.42 11.06 -5.21
C ALA A 68 16.93 12.50 -5.02
N GLY A 69 16.02 13.44 -4.77
CA GLY A 69 16.36 14.85 -4.53
C GLY A 69 16.36 15.76 -5.75
N LYS A 70 16.24 15.21 -6.98
CA LYS A 70 15.94 16.01 -8.17
C LYS A 70 14.47 15.83 -8.52
N GLN A 71 13.69 16.90 -8.41
CA GLN A 71 12.35 17.01 -9.03
C GLN A 71 12.38 16.91 -10.57
N ILE A 72 13.56 16.70 -11.16
CA ILE A 72 13.79 16.65 -12.60
C ILE A 72 13.57 15.21 -13.08
N ASN A 73 12.35 14.73 -12.86
CA ASN A 73 11.82 13.52 -13.46
C ASN A 73 10.62 13.95 -14.30
N SER A 74 10.89 14.83 -15.28
CA SER A 74 9.89 15.61 -16.04
C SER A 74 8.76 16.28 -15.21
N GLY A 75 8.82 16.26 -13.86
CA GLY A 75 7.75 16.70 -12.97
C GLY A 75 6.58 15.72 -12.81
N PHE A 76 6.60 14.56 -13.47
CA PHE A 76 5.41 13.68 -13.57
C PHE A 76 5.47 12.46 -12.66
N PHE A 77 6.68 12.01 -12.35
CA PHE A 77 6.98 10.74 -11.71
C PHE A 77 7.42 10.94 -10.26
N LEU A 78 6.81 10.19 -9.35
CA LEU A 78 7.28 10.10 -7.98
C LEU A 78 7.71 8.67 -7.65
N LEU A 79 8.91 8.56 -7.06
CA LEU A 79 9.36 7.32 -6.43
C LEU A 79 8.33 6.88 -5.39
N GLY A 80 8.03 5.58 -5.34
CA GLY A 80 7.01 5.05 -4.45
C GLY A 80 7.28 5.38 -2.99
N ASN A 81 8.55 5.44 -2.57
CA ASN A 81 8.90 5.78 -1.19
C ASN A 81 8.47 7.20 -0.86
N VAL A 82 8.76 8.18 -1.73
CA VAL A 82 8.38 9.58 -1.54
C VAL A 82 6.85 9.69 -1.59
N PHE A 83 6.20 9.00 -2.54
CA PHE A 83 4.74 9.01 -2.66
C PHE A 83 4.04 8.56 -1.38
N PHE A 84 4.40 7.39 -0.87
CA PHE A 84 3.72 6.78 0.28
C PHE A 84 4.19 7.30 1.64
N THR A 85 5.40 7.85 1.76
CA THR A 85 5.95 8.27 3.07
C THR A 85 5.98 9.78 3.29
N GLN A 86 6.17 10.58 2.22
CA GLN A 86 6.31 12.04 2.33
C GLN A 86 5.08 12.78 1.80
N GLY A 87 4.27 12.14 0.95
CA GLY A 87 3.12 12.78 0.31
C GLY A 87 1.85 12.88 1.15
N HIS A 88 1.81 12.36 2.38
CA HIS A 88 0.57 12.15 3.15
C HIS A 88 -0.47 11.34 2.37
N ARG A 89 -0.05 10.23 1.74
CA ARG A 89 -0.89 9.38 0.87
C ARG A 89 -0.88 7.95 1.36
N ILE A 90 -1.40 7.74 2.56
CA ILE A 90 -1.32 6.46 3.27
C ILE A 90 -2.66 5.73 3.16
N PHE A 91 -3.78 6.45 3.22
CA PHE A 91 -5.13 5.91 3.17
C PHE A 91 -5.97 6.57 2.09
N ILE A 92 -7.01 5.86 1.63
CA ILE A 92 -8.03 6.47 0.75
C ILE A 92 -8.72 7.66 1.46
N GLY A 93 -8.74 8.80 0.77
CA GLY A 93 -9.29 10.06 1.25
C GLY A 93 -8.29 11.00 1.94
N ASP A 94 -7.01 10.62 2.07
CA ASP A 94 -5.99 11.58 2.49
C ASP A 94 -5.90 12.76 1.51
N LYS A 95 -5.59 13.96 2.02
CA LYS A 95 -5.46 15.21 1.25
C LYS A 95 -3.97 15.56 1.07
N PRO A 96 -3.32 15.09 0.00
CA PRO A 96 -1.90 15.29 -0.22
C PRO A 96 -1.57 16.73 -0.61
N CYS A 97 -0.40 17.22 -0.20
CA CYS A 97 0.03 18.60 -0.48
C CYS A 97 0.27 18.91 -1.96
N ASN A 98 0.48 17.88 -2.80
CA ASN A 98 0.75 18.00 -4.23
C ASN A 98 0.01 16.91 -4.98
N GLU A 99 -0.56 17.19 -6.15
CA GLU A 99 -1.19 16.18 -7.02
C GLU A 99 -0.21 15.61 -8.05
N TYR A 100 0.12 14.32 -7.95
CA TYR A 100 1.03 13.63 -8.86
C TYR A 100 0.30 12.97 -10.04
N VAL A 101 1.01 12.79 -11.15
CA VAL A 101 0.46 12.21 -12.39
C VAL A 101 0.56 10.69 -12.38
N LEU A 102 1.70 10.17 -11.93
CA LEU A 102 1.97 8.73 -11.90
C LEU A 102 2.84 8.36 -10.68
N VAL A 103 2.75 7.10 -10.28
CA VAL A 103 3.49 6.53 -9.15
C VAL A 103 4.20 5.27 -9.60
N HIS A 104 5.50 5.19 -9.31
CA HIS A 104 6.24 3.95 -9.45
C HIS A 104 6.17 3.15 -8.17
N ASN A 105 5.67 1.93 -8.24
CA ASN A 105 5.54 1.07 -7.07
C ASN A 105 6.84 0.35 -6.70
N ASN A 106 7.99 1.03 -6.87
CA ASN A 106 9.32 0.50 -6.59
C ASN A 106 9.71 0.52 -5.11
N TYR A 107 8.84 1.01 -4.22
CA TYR A 107 9.07 0.94 -2.77
C TYR A 107 8.76 -0.45 -2.22
N ILE A 108 9.65 -1.40 -2.52
CA ILE A 108 9.48 -2.81 -2.20
C ILE A 108 10.20 -3.12 -0.88
N VAL A 109 9.45 -3.12 0.22
CA VAL A 109 9.89 -3.72 1.50
C VAL A 109 9.69 -5.24 1.45
N SER A 110 8.56 -5.67 0.89
CA SER A 110 8.22 -7.05 0.51
C SER A 110 7.01 -7.06 -0.43
N LEU A 111 6.63 -8.22 -0.94
CA LEU A 111 5.41 -8.39 -1.73
C LEU A 111 4.16 -8.06 -0.91
N GLU A 112 4.05 -8.59 0.30
CA GLU A 112 2.85 -8.43 1.13
C GLU A 112 2.71 -6.99 1.63
N ALA A 113 3.81 -6.33 1.99
CA ALA A 113 3.81 -4.91 2.35
C ALA A 113 3.35 -4.04 1.18
N LYS A 114 3.80 -4.38 -0.04
CA LYS A 114 3.42 -3.70 -1.28
C LYS A 114 1.93 -3.85 -1.56
N ILE A 115 1.40 -5.08 -1.46
CA ILE A 115 -0.03 -5.37 -1.63
C ILE A 115 -0.86 -4.62 -0.57
N TYR A 116 -0.50 -4.73 0.71
CA TYR A 116 -1.24 -4.09 1.80
C TYR A 116 -1.33 -2.57 1.64
N ARG A 117 -0.21 -1.93 1.29
CA ARG A 117 -0.16 -0.49 1.01
C ARG A 117 -1.05 -0.08 -0.16
N PHE A 118 -1.13 -0.92 -1.19
CA PHE A 118 -2.01 -0.68 -2.34
C PHE A 118 -3.48 -0.77 -1.96
N LYS A 119 -3.84 -1.73 -1.10
CA LYS A 119 -5.18 -1.85 -0.54
C LYS A 119 -5.56 -0.63 0.29
N GLU A 120 -4.68 -0.20 1.19
CA GLU A 120 -4.89 0.99 2.04
C GLU A 120 -5.10 2.28 1.24
N TYR A 121 -4.39 2.42 0.12
CA TYR A 121 -4.55 3.58 -0.76
C TYR A 121 -5.69 3.42 -1.81
N GLY A 122 -6.29 2.24 -1.92
CA GLY A 122 -7.35 1.97 -2.91
C GLY A 122 -6.86 1.72 -4.35
N LEU A 123 -5.59 1.35 -4.53
CA LEU A 123 -5.02 0.98 -5.84
C LEU A 123 -5.09 -0.52 -6.14
N TRP A 124 -5.55 -1.32 -5.19
CA TRP A 124 -5.68 -2.76 -5.35
C TRP A 124 -7.08 -3.12 -5.84
N VAL A 125 -7.21 -3.45 -7.12
CA VAL A 125 -8.51 -3.75 -7.76
C VAL A 125 -8.80 -5.25 -7.90
N VAL A 126 -7.87 -6.11 -7.44
CA VAL A 126 -7.97 -7.56 -7.62
C VAL A 126 -8.84 -8.17 -6.52
N ASP A 127 -9.96 -8.79 -6.91
CA ASP A 127 -10.92 -9.47 -6.03
C ASP A 127 -10.83 -10.99 -6.14
N GLU A 128 -9.63 -11.53 -5.93
CA GLU A 128 -9.41 -12.98 -5.92
C GLU A 128 -10.11 -13.64 -4.74
N HIS A 129 -10.78 -14.77 -4.99
CA HIS A 129 -11.51 -15.54 -3.97
C HIS A 129 -12.51 -14.71 -3.15
N CYS A 130 -13.17 -13.75 -3.80
CA CYS A 130 -14.14 -12.84 -3.18
C CYS A 130 -13.55 -12.08 -1.98
N TYR A 131 -12.28 -11.66 -2.07
CA TYR A 131 -11.61 -10.90 -1.01
C TYR A 131 -12.44 -9.72 -0.49
N TYR A 132 -13.08 -8.97 -1.40
CA TYR A 132 -13.97 -7.85 -1.14
C TYR A 132 -15.45 -8.21 -1.24
N SER A 133 -15.84 -9.05 -2.21
CA SER A 133 -17.25 -9.27 -2.58
C SER A 133 -17.97 -10.37 -1.80
N ASP A 134 -17.31 -11.07 -0.88
CA ASP A 134 -17.89 -12.11 -0.03
C ASP A 134 -18.98 -11.53 0.90
N SER A 135 -20.25 -11.82 0.60
CA SER A 135 -21.42 -11.34 1.33
C SER A 135 -21.70 -12.08 2.63
N ASP A 136 -21.17 -13.29 2.78
CA ASP A 136 -21.45 -14.17 3.91
C ASP A 136 -20.42 -14.00 5.03
N ARG A 137 -19.26 -13.43 4.70
CA ARG A 137 -18.20 -13.14 5.65
C ARG A 137 -18.65 -12.16 6.72
N LYS A 138 -18.35 -12.53 7.95
CA LYS A 138 -18.59 -11.70 9.13
C LYS A 138 -17.31 -11.02 9.55
N TYR A 139 -17.44 -9.78 10.00
CA TYR A 139 -16.30 -8.95 10.36
C TYR A 139 -16.38 -8.46 11.80
N ILE A 140 -15.23 -8.11 12.36
CA ILE A 140 -15.10 -7.27 13.56
C ILE A 140 -14.17 -6.10 13.27
N ILE A 141 -14.42 -4.98 13.93
CA ILE A 141 -13.57 -3.78 13.91
C ILE A 141 -13.23 -3.48 15.37
N TYR A 142 -12.01 -3.04 15.61
CA TYR A 142 -11.57 -2.55 16.92
C TYR A 142 -10.78 -1.26 16.73
N ASP A 143 -10.70 -0.45 17.78
CA ASP A 143 -9.85 0.73 17.80
C ASP A 143 -8.57 0.50 18.59
N ASN A 144 -7.48 1.09 18.11
CA ASN A 144 -6.20 1.08 18.81
C ASN A 144 -6.28 2.02 20.03
N PRO A 145 -5.66 1.64 21.16
CA PRO A 145 -5.55 2.53 22.32
C PRO A 145 -4.67 3.73 21.97
N ILE A 146 -5.21 4.93 22.07
CA ILE A 146 -4.47 6.19 21.89
C ILE A 146 -4.25 6.82 23.27
N GLN A 147 -3.06 7.35 23.53
CA GLN A 147 -2.81 8.15 24.73
C GLN A 147 -3.55 9.49 24.60
N PHE A 148 -4.58 9.69 25.42
CA PHE A 148 -5.30 10.97 25.51
C PHE A 148 -4.58 11.92 26.47
N ASN A 149 -3.42 12.47 26.07
CA ASN A 149 -2.85 13.75 26.53
C ASN A 149 -1.37 13.85 26.14
N HIS A 150 -1.01 14.93 25.44
CA HIS A 150 0.40 15.24 25.12
C HIS A 150 1.19 15.76 26.32
N ASN A 151 0.51 16.20 27.38
CA ASN A 151 1.11 16.87 28.54
C ASN A 151 1.35 15.92 29.73
N GLU A 152 0.77 14.72 29.68
CA GLU A 152 0.99 13.66 30.65
C GLU A 152 1.60 12.47 29.93
N THR A 153 2.90 12.54 29.67
CA THR A 153 3.68 11.33 29.38
C THR A 153 3.60 10.44 30.62
N TYR A 154 2.61 9.54 30.66
CA TYR A 154 2.68 8.38 31.53
C TYR A 154 4.03 7.73 31.28
N LYS A 155 4.93 7.82 32.26
CA LYS A 155 6.24 7.15 32.19
C LYS A 155 6.00 5.67 31.90
N GLY A 156 6.35 5.23 30.70
CA GLY A 156 6.21 3.84 30.28
C GLY A 156 5.07 3.52 29.30
N PHE A 157 4.27 4.50 28.85
CA PHE A 157 3.29 4.26 27.79
C PHE A 157 3.98 4.06 26.44
N ASP A 158 4.02 2.81 25.97
CA ASP A 158 4.54 2.44 24.64
C ASP A 158 3.37 2.14 23.70
N THR A 159 3.00 3.12 22.88
CA THR A 159 1.94 3.01 21.86
C THR A 159 2.11 1.77 20.99
N LYS A 160 3.33 1.45 20.54
CA LYS A 160 3.55 0.28 19.67
C LYS A 160 3.25 -1.01 20.41
N LYS A 161 3.63 -1.09 21.69
CA LYS A 161 3.33 -2.25 22.54
C LYS A 161 1.82 -2.38 22.74
N MET A 162 1.12 -1.30 23.05
CA MET A 162 -0.33 -1.31 23.32
C MET A 162 -1.15 -1.66 22.06
N GLU A 163 -0.81 -1.08 20.91
CA GLU A 163 -1.44 -1.44 19.62
C GLU A 163 -1.19 -2.92 19.28
N LEU A 164 0.00 -3.44 19.58
CA LEU A 164 0.30 -4.85 19.36
C LEU A 164 -0.52 -5.77 20.28
N VAL A 165 -0.67 -5.44 21.56
CA VAL A 165 -1.52 -6.21 22.49
C VAL A 165 -2.97 -6.22 22.02
N SER A 166 -3.48 -5.05 21.60
CA SER A 166 -4.84 -4.89 21.07
C SER A 166 -5.06 -5.72 19.81
N LEU A 167 -4.10 -5.72 18.89
CA LEU A 167 -4.12 -6.55 17.68
C LEU A 167 -4.17 -8.05 18.01
N LYS A 168 -3.37 -8.51 18.98
CA LYS A 168 -3.36 -9.92 19.41
C LYS A 168 -4.74 -10.34 19.92
N ALA A 169 -5.32 -9.53 20.81
CA ALA A 169 -6.64 -9.78 21.38
C ALA A 169 -7.74 -9.74 20.30
N ALA A 170 -7.69 -8.78 19.37
CA ALA A 170 -8.62 -8.70 18.24
C ALA A 170 -8.60 -9.99 17.41
N PHE A 171 -7.43 -10.55 17.14
CA PHE A 171 -7.33 -11.83 16.40
C PHE A 171 -7.87 -13.02 17.17
N VAL A 172 -7.63 -13.11 18.47
CA VAL A 172 -8.19 -14.16 19.32
C VAL A 172 -9.72 -14.07 19.34
N ILE A 173 -10.27 -12.87 19.56
CA ILE A 173 -11.72 -12.62 19.55
C ILE A 173 -12.30 -12.93 18.16
N GLY A 174 -11.67 -12.45 17.09
CA GLY A 174 -12.10 -12.71 15.72
C GLY A 174 -12.17 -14.21 15.44
N ARG A 175 -11.19 -14.98 15.89
CA ARG A 175 -11.23 -16.44 15.78
C ARG A 175 -12.36 -17.08 16.58
N ILE A 176 -12.51 -16.72 17.86
CA ILE A 176 -13.58 -17.26 18.72
C ILE A 176 -14.96 -16.99 18.10
N LEU A 177 -15.14 -15.82 17.50
CA LEU A 177 -16.40 -15.40 16.90
C LEU A 177 -16.58 -15.84 15.43
N ASN A 178 -15.57 -16.51 14.84
CA ASN A 178 -15.50 -16.81 13.41
C ASN A 178 -15.72 -15.57 12.52
N ARG A 179 -14.96 -14.51 12.80
CA ARG A 179 -15.02 -13.21 12.13
C ARG A 179 -13.64 -12.78 11.64
N THR A 180 -13.61 -12.19 10.44
CA THR A 180 -12.43 -11.55 9.87
C THR A 180 -12.19 -10.20 10.53
N VAL A 181 -10.96 -9.91 10.94
CA VAL A 181 -10.61 -8.65 11.62
C VAL A 181 -10.34 -7.55 10.59
N ILE A 182 -11.04 -6.42 10.69
CA ILE A 182 -10.68 -5.20 9.95
C ILE A 182 -9.74 -4.40 10.84
N LEU A 183 -8.53 -4.13 10.33
CA LEU A 183 -7.47 -3.50 11.11
C LEU A 183 -7.75 -2.00 11.34
N PRO A 184 -7.38 -1.43 12.51
CA PRO A 184 -7.38 0.01 12.73
C PRO A 184 -6.16 0.67 12.08
N LYS A 185 -6.10 2.00 12.17
CA LYS A 185 -4.87 2.75 11.89
C LYS A 185 -3.85 2.51 13.00
N PHE A 186 -2.63 2.16 12.61
CA PHE A 186 -1.49 2.06 13.53
C PHE A 186 -0.69 3.35 13.53
N HIS A 187 -0.12 3.67 14.68
CA HIS A 187 0.56 4.92 14.94
C HIS A 187 2.02 4.72 15.30
N CYS A 188 2.81 5.73 14.94
CA CYS A 188 4.22 5.77 15.24
C CYS A 188 4.60 7.13 15.79
N GLN A 189 5.51 7.17 16.77
CA GLN A 189 6.07 8.41 17.26
C GLN A 189 6.99 9.02 16.19
N GLY A 190 6.71 10.26 15.79
CA GLY A 190 7.56 11.09 14.95
C GLY A 190 7.98 12.37 15.66
N ALA A 191 8.87 13.16 15.03
CA ALA A 191 9.40 14.41 15.59
C ALA A 191 8.31 15.45 15.97
N ASN A 192 7.13 15.38 15.34
CA ASN A 192 5.98 16.29 15.57
C ASN A 192 4.75 15.54 16.09
N GLY A 193 4.92 14.50 16.90
CA GLY A 193 3.83 13.69 17.45
C GLY A 193 3.54 12.40 16.69
N TYR A 194 2.41 11.75 16.99
CA TYR A 194 2.01 10.47 16.40
C TYR A 194 1.59 10.64 14.95
N LYS A 195 2.19 9.86 14.03
CA LYS A 195 1.81 9.82 12.62
C LYS A 195 1.27 8.43 12.27
N PRO A 196 0.13 8.33 11.58
CA PRO A 196 -0.38 7.05 11.11
C PRO A 196 0.52 6.53 9.99
N LEU A 197 0.83 5.23 9.99
CA LEU A 197 1.85 4.65 9.09
C LEU A 197 1.49 3.24 8.64
N THR A 198 1.50 2.98 7.34
CA THR A 198 1.30 1.63 6.75
C THR A 198 2.53 0.73 6.88
N GLY A 199 3.74 1.31 6.89
CA GLY A 199 4.99 0.54 6.97
C GLY A 199 5.17 -0.23 8.29
N GLN A 200 4.65 0.29 9.40
CA GLN A 200 4.70 -0.39 10.70
C GLN A 200 3.60 -1.44 10.88
N VAL A 201 2.43 -1.25 10.25
CA VAL A 201 1.39 -2.31 10.17
C VAL A 201 2.04 -3.58 9.65
N TYR A 202 2.84 -3.48 8.59
CA TYR A 202 3.54 -4.65 8.06
C TYR A 202 4.54 -5.27 9.05
N THR A 203 5.39 -4.50 9.74
CA THR A 203 6.30 -5.10 10.74
C THR A 203 5.57 -5.74 11.91
N SER A 204 4.44 -5.17 12.32
CA SER A 204 3.63 -5.68 13.43
C SER A 204 2.81 -6.89 13.01
N VAL A 205 2.19 -6.86 11.81
CA VAL A 205 1.44 -7.96 11.22
C VAL A 205 2.36 -9.11 10.83
N ARG A 206 3.53 -8.89 10.22
CA ARG A 206 4.47 -10.00 9.92
C ARG A 206 5.05 -10.64 11.16
N LYS A 207 5.40 -9.86 12.18
CA LYS A 207 5.76 -10.43 13.49
C LYS A 207 4.61 -11.29 13.98
N PHE A 208 3.37 -10.80 13.90
CA PHE A 208 2.20 -11.55 14.35
C PHE A 208 1.93 -12.83 13.52
N GLU A 209 2.00 -12.77 12.19
CA GLU A 209 1.89 -13.93 11.28
C GLU A 209 2.95 -14.99 11.60
N SER A 210 4.14 -14.58 12.04
CA SER A 210 5.18 -15.52 12.47
C SER A 210 4.85 -16.24 13.78
N TYR A 211 4.03 -15.63 14.65
CA TYR A 211 3.62 -16.23 15.92
C TYR A 211 2.34 -17.09 15.79
N LEU A 212 1.44 -16.78 14.86
CA LEU A 212 0.13 -17.44 14.73
C LEU A 212 -0.32 -17.61 13.26
N PRO A 213 0.40 -18.39 12.43
CA PRO A 213 0.12 -18.54 10.99
C PRO A 213 -1.23 -19.19 10.65
N VAL A 214 -1.93 -19.76 11.64
CA VAL A 214 -3.19 -20.53 11.46
C VAL A 214 -4.44 -19.74 11.92
N LEU A 215 -4.28 -18.55 12.51
CA LEU A 215 -5.39 -17.83 13.15
C LEU A 215 -5.95 -16.63 12.38
N THR A 216 -5.36 -16.22 11.25
CA THR A 216 -5.55 -14.86 10.74
C THR A 216 -6.28 -14.79 9.40
N THR A 217 -7.53 -14.31 9.43
CA THR A 217 -8.09 -13.59 8.29
C THR A 217 -8.28 -12.14 8.69
N TYR A 218 -7.74 -11.21 7.90
CA TYR A 218 -7.87 -9.79 8.16
C TYR A 218 -8.13 -8.99 6.90
N ARG A 219 -8.52 -7.74 7.08
CA ARG A 219 -8.67 -6.72 6.04
C ARG A 219 -8.01 -5.41 6.47
N GLU A 220 -7.55 -4.66 5.49
CA GLU A 220 -6.98 -3.32 5.64
C GLU A 220 -7.98 -2.34 6.28
N HIS A 221 -7.48 -1.24 6.84
CA HIS A 221 -8.32 -0.27 7.54
C HIS A 221 -9.40 0.33 6.65
N VAL A 222 -9.07 0.59 5.38
CA VAL A 222 -10.00 1.18 4.42
C VAL A 222 -10.94 0.18 3.76
N PHE A 223 -10.95 -1.09 4.17
CA PHE A 223 -11.69 -2.17 3.50
C PHE A 223 -13.14 -1.80 3.16
N LEU A 224 -13.88 -1.28 4.14
CA LEU A 224 -15.29 -0.91 3.96
C LEU A 224 -15.52 0.22 2.94
N LYS A 225 -14.49 0.95 2.55
CA LYS A 225 -14.56 2.00 1.53
C LYS A 225 -14.43 1.43 0.12
N HIS A 226 -13.99 0.18 -0.05
CA HIS A 226 -13.81 -0.41 -1.37
C HIS A 226 -15.15 -0.60 -2.10
N PRO A 227 -15.26 -0.29 -3.40
CA PRO A 227 -16.53 -0.37 -4.14
C PRO A 227 -17.17 -1.75 -4.12
N LEU A 228 -16.36 -2.81 -4.23
CA LEU A 228 -16.85 -4.19 -4.28
C LEU A 228 -17.35 -4.75 -2.94
N VAL A 229 -17.11 -4.06 -1.81
CA VAL A 229 -17.65 -4.53 -0.53
C VAL A 229 -19.18 -4.41 -0.54
N PRO A 230 -19.92 -5.50 -0.26
CA PRO A 230 -21.38 -5.52 -0.30
C PRO A 230 -22.02 -4.45 0.57
N LYS A 231 -23.12 -3.87 0.08
CA LYS A 231 -23.83 -2.76 0.74
C LYS A 231 -24.26 -3.14 2.17
N MET A 232 -24.77 -4.34 2.37
CA MET A 232 -25.17 -4.84 3.70
C MET A 232 -24.02 -4.84 4.71
N ILE A 233 -22.79 -5.16 4.29
CA ILE A 233 -21.60 -5.14 5.16
C ILE A 233 -21.19 -3.69 5.48
N LYS A 234 -21.33 -2.75 4.53
CA LYS A 234 -21.09 -1.32 4.78
C LYS A 234 -22.13 -0.73 5.73
N GLU A 235 -23.39 -1.11 5.56
CA GLU A 235 -24.53 -0.59 6.30
C GLU A 235 -24.72 -1.23 7.67
N SER A 236 -24.10 -2.38 7.94
CA SER A 236 -24.14 -2.99 9.27
C SER A 236 -23.45 -2.15 10.35
N LYS A 237 -22.77 -1.05 9.97
CA LYS A 237 -22.10 -0.08 10.85
C LYS A 237 -21.46 -0.75 12.07
N PRO A 238 -20.43 -1.61 11.87
CA PRO A 238 -19.78 -2.23 13.02
C PRO A 238 -19.14 -1.12 13.85
N GLU A 239 -19.67 -0.87 15.05
CA GLU A 239 -19.06 0.07 15.99
C GLU A 239 -17.75 -0.54 16.49
N PRO A 240 -16.61 0.18 16.41
CA PRO A 240 -15.36 -0.32 16.93
C PRO A 240 -15.47 -0.46 18.45
N PHE A 241 -15.02 -1.60 18.97
CA PHE A 241 -14.83 -1.76 20.41
C PHE A 241 -13.38 -1.46 20.77
N LEU A 242 -13.19 -0.80 21.91
CA LEU A 242 -11.86 -0.56 22.45
C LEU A 242 -11.35 -1.85 23.09
N ILE A 243 -10.14 -2.25 22.71
CA ILE A 243 -9.42 -3.32 23.37
C ILE A 243 -8.33 -2.66 24.20
N TYR A 244 -8.54 -2.64 25.52
CA TYR A 244 -7.55 -2.14 26.47
C TYR A 244 -7.09 -3.30 27.35
N ASP A 245 -5.78 -3.42 27.53
CA ASP A 245 -5.18 -4.27 28.54
C ASP A 245 -4.83 -3.39 29.75
N PRO A 246 -5.56 -3.48 30.87
CA PRO A 246 -5.26 -2.73 32.08
C PRO A 246 -4.09 -3.40 32.81
N LEU A 247 -2.89 -3.24 32.26
CA LEU A 247 -1.63 -3.59 32.94
C LEU A 247 -0.83 -2.33 33.27
#